data_AF-A0A929IZK8-F1
#
_entry.id   AF-A0A929IZK8-F1
#
_cell.length_a   1.000
_cell.length_b   1.000
_cell.length_c   1.000
_cell.angle_alpha   90.00
_cell.angle_beta   90.00
_cell.angle_gamma   90.00
#
_symmetry.space_group_name_H-M   'P 1'
#
loop_
_entity.id
_entity.type
_entity.pdbx_description
1 polymer ?
#
loop_
_entity_poly.entity_id
_entity_poly.type
_entity_poly.pdbx_seq_one_letter_code
_entity_poly.pdbx_strand_id
1 'polypeptide(L)'
;VCQRLRIPNEYRDLAERTARFHLHYHRALELKPATVVKTLEQLDAFRKPERFEKFLLASEADARGRTGYENKSFPQGDYFRQALSVTKNIDIDELRNQGFENMALANKIRETRVAAMTELKGRFS
;
A
#
# COMPACT_ATOMS: atom_id res chain seq x y z
N VAL A 1 -10.54 -24.00 -2.40
CA VAL A 1 -11.87 -23.40 -2.71
C VAL A 1 -11.87 -22.61 -4.01
N CYS A 2 -10.97 -21.62 -4.22
CA CYS A 2 -10.93 -20.77 -5.43
C CYS A 2 -10.51 -21.44 -6.76
N GLN A 3 -10.05 -22.69 -6.75
CA GLN A 3 -9.74 -23.47 -7.97
C GLN A 3 -10.96 -24.25 -8.50
N ARG A 4 -11.96 -24.51 -7.65
CA ARG A 4 -13.14 -25.33 -7.98
C ARG A 4 -14.31 -24.52 -8.53
N LEU A 5 -14.34 -23.22 -8.21
CA LEU A 5 -15.26 -22.24 -8.77
C LEU A 5 -14.47 -21.41 -9.78
N ARG A 6 -14.97 -21.25 -11.02
CA ARG A 6 -14.34 -20.47 -12.11
C ARG A 6 -14.36 -18.96 -11.81
N ILE A 7 -13.84 -18.58 -10.65
CA ILE A 7 -13.76 -17.20 -10.20
C ILE A 7 -12.64 -16.54 -11.03
N PRO A 8 -12.90 -15.37 -11.66
CA PRO A 8 -11.87 -14.62 -12.36
C PRO A 8 -10.64 -14.41 -11.46
N ASN A 9 -9.44 -14.57 -12.01
CA ASN A 9 -8.17 -14.52 -11.26
C ASN A 9 -8.04 -13.25 -10.40
N GLU A 10 -8.66 -12.15 -10.82
CA GLU A 10 -8.66 -10.88 -10.10
C GLU A 10 -9.24 -10.97 -8.68
N TYR A 11 -10.30 -11.75 -8.46
CA TYR A 11 -10.90 -11.91 -7.13
C TYR A 11 -10.06 -12.83 -6.25
N ARG A 12 -9.40 -13.85 -6.84
CA ARG A 12 -8.48 -14.72 -6.11
C ARG A 12 -7.26 -13.92 -5.63
N ASP A 13 -6.67 -13.13 -6.52
CA ASP A 13 -5.54 -12.26 -6.20
C ASP A 13 -5.90 -11.24 -5.13
N LEU A 14 -7.09 -10.64 -5.22
CA LEU A 14 -7.58 -9.69 -4.23
C LEU A 14 -7.81 -10.36 -2.86
N ALA A 15 -8.41 -11.54 -2.82
CA ALA A 15 -8.65 -12.28 -1.59
C ALA A 15 -7.35 -12.70 -0.90
N GLU A 16 -6.37 -13.20 -1.66
CA GLU A 16 -5.05 -13.57 -1.12
C GLU A 16 -4.32 -12.36 -0.52
N ARG A 17 -4.32 -11.23 -1.24
CA ARG A 17 -3.70 -9.98 -0.78
C ARG A 17 -4.40 -9.43 0.46
N THR A 18 -5.72 -9.46 0.49
CA THR A 18 -6.53 -9.03 1.64
C THR A 18 -6.22 -9.90 2.85
N ALA A 19 -6.28 -11.23 2.72
CA ALA A 19 -5.94 -12.14 3.82
C ALA A 19 -4.51 -11.92 4.33
N ARG A 20 -3.54 -11.68 3.44
CA ARG A 20 -2.14 -11.45 3.84
C ARG A 20 -1.91 -10.08 4.50
N PHE A 21 -2.58 -9.03 4.06
CA PHE A 21 -2.24 -7.65 4.45
C PHE A 21 -3.33 -6.90 5.24
N HIS A 22 -4.49 -7.50 5.53
CA HIS A 22 -5.55 -6.85 6.32
C HIS A 22 -5.02 -6.36 7.69
N LEU A 23 -4.12 -7.10 8.35
CA LEU A 23 -3.51 -6.62 9.61
C LEU A 23 -2.61 -5.39 9.40
N HIS A 24 -1.93 -5.30 8.26
CA HIS A 24 -1.17 -4.09 7.90
C HIS A 24 -2.11 -2.91 7.67
N TYR A 25 -3.30 -3.15 7.09
CA TYR A 25 -4.35 -2.14 6.99
C TYR A 25 -4.74 -1.63 8.39
N HIS A 26 -5.10 -2.51 9.32
CA HIS A 26 -5.52 -2.07 10.66
C HIS A 26 -4.44 -1.30 11.44
N ARG A 27 -3.17 -1.68 11.26
CA ARG A 27 -2.02 -1.07 11.94
C ARG A 27 -1.31 0.00 11.11
N ALA A 28 -1.93 0.52 10.05
CA ALA A 28 -1.28 1.38 9.06
C ALA A 28 -0.39 2.49 9.66
N LEU A 29 -0.91 3.21 10.66
CA LEU A 29 -0.27 4.34 11.33
C LEU A 29 0.90 3.90 12.24
N GLU A 30 0.87 2.67 12.75
CA GLU A 30 1.92 2.09 13.60
C GLU A 30 3.11 1.59 12.77
N LEU A 31 2.89 1.23 11.49
CA LEU A 31 3.93 0.67 10.64
C LEU A 31 5.10 1.62 10.42
N LYS A 32 6.32 1.09 10.41
CA LYS A 32 7.52 1.83 10.00
C LYS A 32 7.37 2.28 8.54
N PRO A 33 7.88 3.47 8.14
CA PRO A 33 7.85 3.95 6.76
C PRO A 33 8.30 2.91 5.72
N ALA A 34 9.41 2.23 5.98
CA ALA A 34 9.91 1.16 5.11
C ALA A 34 8.95 -0.04 4.97
N THR A 35 8.20 -0.37 6.03
CA THR A 35 7.18 -1.42 6.00
C THR A 35 5.97 -0.99 5.17
N VAL A 36 5.58 0.29 5.23
CA VAL A 36 4.51 0.82 4.38
C VAL A 36 4.90 0.74 2.90
N VAL A 37 6.10 1.19 2.53
CA VAL A 37 6.61 1.08 1.15
C VAL A 37 6.62 -0.38 0.68
N LYS A 38 7.15 -1.30 1.50
CA LYS A 38 7.15 -2.74 1.19
C LYS A 38 5.73 -3.29 1.00
N THR A 39 4.78 -2.83 1.80
CA THR A 39 3.38 -3.24 1.68
C THR A 39 2.78 -2.76 0.36
N LEU A 40 3.04 -1.51 -0.05
CA LEU A 40 2.59 -0.96 -1.34
C LEU A 40 3.16 -1.74 -2.54
N GLU A 41 4.44 -2.13 -2.47
CA GLU A 41 5.09 -2.97 -3.48
C GLU A 41 4.47 -4.37 -3.54
N GLN A 42 4.26 -5.01 -2.39
CA GLN A 42 3.68 -6.36 -2.34
C GLN A 42 2.20 -6.38 -2.74
N LEU A 43 1.46 -5.29 -2.48
CA LEU A 43 0.12 -5.06 -3.00
C LEU A 43 0.13 -4.66 -4.49
N ASP A 44 1.31 -4.41 -5.07
CA ASP A 44 1.51 -4.01 -6.46
C ASP A 44 0.67 -2.77 -6.79
N ALA A 45 0.62 -1.86 -5.81
CA ALA A 45 -0.19 -0.65 -5.81
C ALA A 45 0.29 0.39 -6.84
N PHE A 46 1.60 0.43 -7.10
CA PHE A 46 2.20 1.34 -8.08
C PHE A 46 1.75 1.04 -9.51
N ARG A 47 1.60 -0.24 -9.84
CA ARG A 47 1.21 -0.69 -11.19
C ARG A 47 -0.29 -0.90 -11.33
N LYS A 48 -0.97 -1.33 -10.26
CA LYS A 48 -2.42 -1.61 -10.25
C LYS A 48 -3.13 -0.83 -9.12
N PRO A 49 -3.19 0.51 -9.20
CA PRO A 49 -3.78 1.35 -8.15
C PRO A 49 -5.26 1.02 -7.91
N GLU A 50 -6.02 0.68 -8.94
CA GLU A 50 -7.44 0.29 -8.78
C GLU A 50 -7.62 -0.98 -7.95
N ARG A 51 -6.70 -1.96 -8.08
CA ARG A 51 -6.75 -3.17 -7.25
C ARG A 51 -6.36 -2.87 -5.81
N PHE A 52 -5.42 -1.95 -5.61
CA PHE A 52 -5.07 -1.47 -4.28
C PHE A 52 -6.27 -0.79 -3.59
N GLU A 53 -7.03 0.03 -4.31
CA GLU A 53 -8.25 0.64 -3.78
C GLU A 53 -9.28 -0.42 -3.38
N LYS A 54 -9.49 -1.47 -4.19
CA LYS A 54 -10.33 -2.61 -3.82
C LYS A 54 -9.86 -3.31 -2.55
N PHE A 55 -8.55 -3.42 -2.32
CA PHE A 55 -7.99 -3.96 -1.07
C PHE A 55 -8.31 -3.06 0.13
N LEU A 56 -8.21 -1.74 -0.01
CA LEU A 56 -8.56 -0.80 1.06
C LEU A 56 -10.03 -0.93 1.43
N LEU A 57 -10.92 -0.92 0.43
CA LEU A 57 -12.36 -1.08 0.63
C LEU A 57 -12.72 -2.41 1.31
N ALA A 58 -12.10 -3.52 0.87
CA ALA A 58 -12.33 -4.83 1.48
C ALA A 58 -11.85 -4.88 2.94
N SER A 59 -10.68 -4.30 3.22
CA SER A 59 -10.11 -4.26 4.58
C SER A 59 -10.89 -3.34 5.51
N GLU A 60 -11.44 -2.24 4.98
CA GLU A 60 -12.32 -1.34 5.70
C GLU A 60 -13.67 -2.00 6.02
N ALA A 61 -14.26 -2.72 5.06
CA ALA A 61 -15.49 -3.47 5.27
C ALA A 61 -15.33 -4.55 6.35
N ASP A 62 -14.19 -5.27 6.36
CA ASP A 62 -13.84 -6.23 7.43
C ASP A 62 -13.76 -5.55 8.80
N ALA A 63 -13.14 -4.36 8.87
CA ALA A 63 -13.04 -3.58 10.10
C ALA A 63 -14.42 -3.10 10.60
N ARG A 64 -15.31 -2.69 9.68
CA ARG A 64 -16.66 -2.18 9.97
C ARG A 64 -17.66 -3.28 10.32
N GLY A 65 -17.45 -4.51 9.86
CA GLY A 65 -18.35 -5.65 10.10
C GLY A 65 -18.47 -6.07 11.57
N ARG A 66 -17.67 -5.47 12.47
CA ARG A 66 -17.79 -5.65 13.92
C ARG A 66 -18.82 -4.67 14.48
N THR A 67 -19.75 -5.17 15.29
CA THR A 67 -20.83 -4.37 15.91
C THR A 67 -20.26 -3.14 16.63
N GLY A 68 -20.79 -1.94 16.33
CA GLY A 68 -20.38 -0.67 16.96
C GLY A 68 -19.36 0.19 16.18
N TYR A 69 -19.01 -0.19 14.93
CA TYR A 69 -18.02 0.52 14.11
C TYR A 69 -18.60 1.36 12.95
N GLU A 70 -19.91 1.49 12.85
CA GLU A 70 -20.61 2.10 11.71
C GLU A 70 -20.29 3.58 11.47
N ASN A 71 -19.93 4.32 12.54
CA ASN A 71 -19.60 5.76 12.50
C ASN A 71 -18.12 6.07 12.75
N LYS A 72 -17.24 5.05 12.74
CA LYS A 72 -15.82 5.25 13.05
C LYS A 72 -15.09 5.82 11.83
N SER A 73 -14.29 6.87 12.03
CA SER A 73 -13.33 7.31 11.03
C SER A 73 -12.29 6.20 10.78
N PHE A 74 -11.98 5.92 9.52
CA PHE A 74 -10.99 4.94 9.09
C PHE A 74 -9.76 5.65 8.50
N PRO A 75 -8.93 6.29 9.35
CA PRO A 75 -7.76 7.04 8.89
C PRO A 75 -6.72 6.14 8.20
N GLN A 76 -6.80 4.81 8.38
CA GLN A 76 -5.89 3.86 7.76
C GLN A 76 -5.99 3.87 6.23
N GLY A 77 -7.21 3.92 5.67
CA GLY A 77 -7.43 3.98 4.23
C GLY A 77 -6.83 5.25 3.63
N ASP A 78 -7.13 6.40 4.24
CA ASP A 78 -6.60 7.69 3.79
C ASP A 78 -5.09 7.79 3.94
N TYR A 79 -4.53 7.27 5.02
CA TYR A 79 -3.08 7.18 5.21
C TYR A 79 -2.42 6.35 4.10
N PHE A 80 -3.00 5.20 3.74
CA PHE A 80 -2.49 4.35 2.67
C PHE A 80 -2.61 5.00 1.28
N ARG A 81 -3.69 5.76 1.02
CA ARG A 81 -3.83 6.55 -0.21
C ARG A 81 -2.80 7.67 -0.31
N GLN A 82 -2.58 8.39 0.79
CA GLN A 82 -1.53 9.42 0.87
C GLN A 82 -0.13 8.81 0.70
N ALA A 83 0.13 7.67 1.34
CA ALA A 83 1.36 6.91 1.20
C ALA A 83 1.65 6.54 -0.27
N LEU A 84 0.65 6.03 -0.98
CA LEU A 84 0.79 5.72 -2.41
C LEU A 84 1.07 6.99 -3.23
N SER A 85 0.37 8.09 -2.95
CA SER A 85 0.55 9.36 -3.66
C SER A 85 1.99 9.87 -3.55
N VAL A 86 2.53 10.01 -2.32
CA VAL A 86 3.87 10.56 -2.10
C VAL A 86 4.98 9.64 -2.62
N THR A 87 4.77 8.31 -2.62
CA THR A 87 5.78 7.35 -3.08
C THR A 87 5.72 7.06 -4.57
N LYS A 88 4.62 7.38 -5.24
CA LYS A 88 4.45 7.24 -6.69
C LYS A 88 5.06 8.42 -7.46
N ASN A 89 5.04 9.62 -6.89
CA ASN A 89 5.50 10.86 -7.53
C ASN A 89 7.02 11.07 -7.47
N ILE A 90 7.80 10.00 -7.45
CA ILE A 90 9.28 10.10 -7.44
C ILE A 90 9.76 10.27 -8.87
N ASP A 91 10.64 11.25 -9.06
CA ASP A 91 11.31 11.49 -10.32
C ASP A 91 12.41 10.43 -10.54
N ILE A 92 12.12 9.44 -11.37
CA ILE A 92 13.07 8.37 -11.70
C ILE A 92 14.13 8.87 -12.70
N ASP A 93 13.78 9.83 -13.56
CA ASP A 93 14.69 10.34 -14.56
C ASP A 93 15.77 11.21 -13.91
N GLU A 94 15.41 11.99 -12.89
CA GLU A 94 16.39 12.69 -12.05
C GLU A 94 17.37 11.72 -11.37
N LEU A 95 16.89 10.59 -10.85
CA LEU A 95 17.78 9.57 -10.28
C LEU A 95 18.71 8.94 -11.34
N ARG A 96 18.23 8.78 -12.58
CA ARG A 96 19.09 8.33 -13.69
C ARG A 96 20.13 9.39 -14.06
N ASN A 97 19.75 10.67 -14.10
CA ASN A 97 20.67 11.78 -14.37
C ASN A 97 21.77 11.91 -13.30
N GLN A 98 21.48 11.50 -12.06
CA GLN A 98 22.48 11.38 -10.98
C GLN A 98 23.44 10.18 -11.16
N GLY A 99 23.28 9.38 -12.21
CA GLY A 99 24.16 8.26 -12.55
C GLY A 99 23.77 6.92 -11.91
N PHE A 100 22.58 6.79 -11.32
CA PHE A 100 22.11 5.52 -10.78
C PHE A 100 21.57 4.61 -11.90
N GLU A 101 22.08 3.37 -11.94
CA GLU A 101 21.67 2.37 -12.94
C GLU A 101 21.37 1.00 -12.31
N ASN A 102 20.61 0.16 -13.03
CA ASN A 102 20.33 -1.23 -12.67
C ASN A 102 19.86 -1.39 -11.21
N MET A 103 20.55 -2.22 -10.42
CA MET A 103 20.23 -2.42 -9.00
C MET A 103 20.45 -1.16 -8.16
N ALA A 104 21.41 -0.30 -8.51
CA ALA A 104 21.64 0.95 -7.81
C ALA A 104 20.44 1.90 -7.98
N LEU A 105 19.87 1.98 -9.20
CA LEU A 105 18.64 2.73 -9.44
C LEU A 105 17.46 2.16 -8.65
N ALA A 106 17.28 0.84 -8.65
CA ALA A 106 16.20 0.20 -7.90
C ALA A 106 16.31 0.48 -6.39
N ASN A 107 17.52 0.38 -5.83
CA ASN A 107 17.77 0.71 -4.43
C ASN A 107 17.50 2.19 -4.14
N LYS A 108 17.95 3.09 -5.04
CA LYS A 108 17.75 4.51 -4.86
C LYS A 108 16.27 4.91 -4.91
N ILE A 109 15.50 4.35 -5.84
CA ILE A 109 14.04 4.54 -5.89
C ILE A 109 13.42 4.11 -4.55
N ARG A 110 13.82 2.95 -4.02
CA ARG A 110 13.31 2.46 -2.74
C ARG A 110 13.68 3.40 -1.59
N GLU A 111 14.93 3.85 -1.50
CA GLU A 111 15.38 4.82 -0.49
C GLU A 111 14.57 6.12 -0.55
N THR A 112 14.39 6.67 -1.74
CA THR A 112 13.60 7.90 -1.95
C THR A 112 12.14 7.71 -1.53
N ARG A 113 11.52 6.54 -1.82
CA ARG A 113 10.18 6.20 -1.30
C ARG A 113 10.13 6.18 0.21
N VAL A 114 11.13 5.59 0.86
CA VAL A 114 11.19 5.51 2.32
C VAL A 114 11.39 6.89 2.93
N ALA A 115 12.19 7.76 2.31
CA ALA A 115 12.35 9.14 2.74
C ALA A 115 11.02 9.93 2.65
N ALA A 116 10.33 9.86 1.51
CA ALA A 116 9.00 10.49 1.34
C ALA A 116 7.98 9.97 2.36
N MET A 117 7.98 8.66 2.64
CA MET A 117 7.12 8.08 3.69
C MET A 117 7.49 8.52 5.11
N THR A 118 8.77 8.79 5.36
CA THR A 118 9.24 9.28 6.67
C THR A 118 8.74 10.70 6.89
N GLU A 119 8.83 11.55 5.87
CA GLU A 119 8.26 12.90 5.91
C GLU A 119 6.74 12.86 6.10
N LEU A 120 6.03 12.03 5.34
CA LEU A 120 4.58 11.85 5.51
C LEU A 120 4.24 11.42 6.94
N LYS A 121 4.95 10.42 7.48
CA LYS A 121 4.69 9.91 8.84
C LYS A 121 4.91 10.98 9.92
N GLY A 122 5.88 11.87 9.73
CA GLY A 122 6.10 13.01 10.62
C GLY A 122 4.89 13.96 10.73
N ARG A 123 3.98 13.96 9.74
CA ARG A 123 2.75 14.78 9.75
C ARG A 123 1.59 14.12 10.52
N PHE A 124 1.71 12.83 10.85
CA PHE A 124 0.73 12.04 11.62
C PHE A 124 1.20 11.74 13.05
N SER A 125 2.37 12.25 13.45
CA SER A 125 2.98 12.04 14.76
C SER A 125 2.73 13.23 15.68
#